data_AF-A0A660YXQ7-F1
#
_entry.id   AF-A0A660YXQ7-F1
#
_cell.length_a   1.000
_cell.length_b   1.000
_cell.length_c   1.000
_cell.angle_alpha   90.00
_cell.angle_beta   90.00
_cell.angle_gamma   90.00
#
_symmetry.space_group_name_H-M   'P 1'
#
loop_
_entity.id
_entity.type
_entity.pdbx_description
1 polymer ?
#
loop_
_entity_poly.entity_id
_entity_poly.type
_entity_poly.pdbx_seq_one_letter_code
_entity_poly.pdbx_strand_id
1 'polypeptide(L)'
;GIQTINIDLISDVNANGGNAVVIKIYQLTNDDKFRLADFKSLWKKAEETLANEFIPPFIEETIVPNKNYELKEIEISKEAAFVGVVGDFHSPSKDGWRLIISVDSDIDYLKILILENSLSLQKE
;
A
#
# COMPACT_ATOMS: atom_id res chain seq x y z
N GLY A 1 9.59 -1.67 -20.76
CA GLY A 1 9.08 -0.29 -20.71
C GLY A 1 8.51 -0.13 -19.34
N ILE A 2 9.30 0.40 -18.43
CA ILE A 2 8.93 0.52 -17.03
C ILE A 2 8.09 1.79 -16.92
N GLN A 3 6.91 1.70 -16.28
CA GLN A 3 6.15 2.88 -15.89
C GLN A 3 6.70 3.31 -14.52
N THR A 4 6.94 4.59 -14.30
CA THR A 4 7.31 5.10 -12.99
C THR A 4 6.16 5.91 -12.43
N ILE A 5 5.89 5.72 -11.14
CA ILE A 5 4.89 6.52 -10.41
C ILE A 5 5.52 7.16 -9.19
N ASN A 6 4.98 8.30 -8.77
CA ASN A 6 5.31 8.92 -7.50
C ASN A 6 4.21 8.56 -6.49
N ILE A 7 4.58 8.29 -5.23
CA ILE A 7 3.63 7.96 -4.17
C ILE A 7 3.88 8.88 -2.98
N ASP A 8 2.87 9.67 -2.63
CA ASP A 8 2.86 10.46 -1.42
C ASP A 8 2.10 9.72 -0.32
N LEU A 9 2.76 9.52 0.82
CA LEU A 9 2.19 8.96 2.04
C LEU A 9 1.94 10.12 3.00
N ILE A 10 0.67 10.50 3.17
CA ILE A 10 0.24 11.65 3.97
C ILE A 10 -0.36 11.15 5.29
N SER A 11 0.28 11.49 6.40
CA SER A 11 -0.14 11.00 7.72
C SER A 11 -0.92 12.04 8.52
N ASP A 12 -2.09 11.64 9.03
CA ASP A 12 -2.84 12.41 10.03
C ASP A 12 -2.04 12.50 11.34
N VAL A 13 -2.27 13.56 12.14
CA VAL A 13 -1.70 13.71 13.48
C VAL A 13 -2.11 12.57 14.43
N ASN A 14 -3.27 11.97 14.23
CA ASN A 14 -3.76 10.84 15.02
C ASN A 14 -3.52 9.48 14.36
N ALA A 15 -2.74 9.42 13.27
CA ALA A 15 -2.46 8.16 12.59
C ALA A 15 -1.99 7.08 13.57
N ASN A 16 -2.58 5.88 13.48
CA ASN A 16 -2.33 4.75 14.37
C ASN A 16 -2.40 5.11 15.88
N GLY A 17 -3.37 5.96 16.26
CA GLY A 17 -3.51 6.45 17.63
C GLY A 17 -2.34 7.32 18.10
N GLY A 18 -1.66 8.01 17.19
CA GLY A 18 -0.48 8.84 17.47
C GLY A 18 0.84 8.05 17.53
N ASN A 19 0.85 6.79 17.09
CA ASN A 19 2.07 5.98 16.99
C ASN A 19 2.54 5.85 15.54
N ALA A 20 3.80 5.46 15.34
CA ALA A 20 4.27 5.12 14.00
C ALA A 20 3.51 3.90 13.45
N VAL A 21 3.35 3.84 12.13
CA VAL A 21 2.79 2.69 11.41
C VAL A 21 3.71 2.27 10.28
N VAL A 22 3.92 0.97 10.13
CA VAL A 22 4.67 0.43 9.00
C VAL A 22 3.69 0.19 7.85
N ILE A 23 4.05 0.65 6.66
CA ILE A 23 3.29 0.47 5.42
C ILE A 23 4.09 -0.43 4.49
N LYS A 24 3.43 -1.41 3.89
CA LYS A 24 3.95 -2.23 2.80
C LYS A 24 3.18 -1.98 1.52
N ILE A 25 3.89 -1.74 0.42
CA ILE A 25 3.33 -1.48 -0.91
C ILE A 25 3.74 -2.63 -1.84
N TYR A 26 2.77 -3.28 -2.44
CA TYR A 26 2.90 -4.48 -3.27
C TYR A 26 2.48 -4.17 -4.69
N GLN A 27 3.20 -4.71 -5.67
CA GLN A 27 2.78 -4.74 -7.06
C GLN A 27 2.11 -6.09 -7.33
N LEU A 28 0.95 -6.06 -7.98
CA LEU A 28 0.11 -7.24 -8.15
C LEU A 28 -0.37 -7.40 -9.60
N THR A 29 -0.30 -8.62 -10.13
CA THR A 29 -0.87 -8.96 -11.45
C THR A 29 -2.39 -9.15 -11.39
N ASN A 30 -2.91 -9.58 -10.24
CA ASN A 30 -4.33 -9.70 -9.89
C ASN A 30 -4.49 -9.41 -8.39
N ASP A 31 -5.65 -8.93 -7.95
CA ASP A 31 -5.93 -8.57 -6.57
C ASP A 31 -6.78 -9.59 -5.79
N ASP A 32 -7.27 -10.66 -6.45
CA ASP A 32 -8.13 -11.68 -5.83
C ASP A 32 -7.55 -12.28 -4.54
N LYS A 33 -6.32 -12.79 -4.56
CA LYS A 33 -5.70 -13.36 -3.34
C LYS A 33 -5.42 -12.29 -2.29
N PHE A 34 -5.08 -11.08 -2.72
CA PHE A 34 -4.83 -9.97 -1.81
C PHE A 34 -6.12 -9.54 -1.07
N ARG A 35 -7.26 -9.52 -1.77
CA ARG A 35 -8.58 -9.25 -1.18
C ARG A 35 -9.04 -10.33 -0.20
N LEU A 36 -8.69 -11.59 -0.46
CA LEU A 36 -9.14 -12.72 0.35
C LEU A 36 -8.21 -13.03 1.53
N ALA A 37 -6.93 -12.68 1.44
CA ALA A 37 -5.97 -12.96 2.49
C ALA A 37 -6.20 -12.13 3.77
N ASP A 38 -5.86 -12.74 4.90
CA ASP A 38 -5.80 -12.04 6.19
C ASP A 38 -4.51 -11.20 6.32
N PHE A 39 -4.52 -10.28 7.29
CA PHE A 39 -3.39 -9.40 7.57
C PHE A 39 -2.08 -10.17 7.77
N LYS A 40 -2.09 -11.23 8.59
CA LYS A 40 -0.87 -11.96 8.97
C LYS A 40 -0.23 -12.64 7.75
N SER A 41 -1.05 -13.16 6.84
CA SER A 41 -0.62 -13.81 5.62
C SER A 41 0.05 -12.83 4.67
N LEU A 42 -0.57 -11.65 4.44
CA LEU A 42 0.04 -10.60 3.64
C LEU A 42 1.29 -10.00 4.29
N TRP A 43 1.30 -9.84 5.61
CA TRP A 43 2.40 -9.18 6.31
C TRP A 43 3.67 -10.03 6.41
N LYS A 44 3.51 -11.34 6.69
CA LYS A 44 4.62 -12.25 7.00
C LYS A 44 4.91 -13.29 5.91
N LYS A 45 3.96 -13.54 5.02
CA LYS A 45 3.99 -14.65 4.06
C LYS A 45 3.49 -14.23 2.68
N ALA A 46 3.75 -12.98 2.28
CA ALA A 46 3.22 -12.42 1.04
C ALA A 46 3.53 -13.29 -0.19
N GLU A 47 4.79 -13.74 -0.33
CA GLU A 47 5.22 -14.59 -1.46
C GLU A 47 4.47 -15.92 -1.51
N GLU A 48 4.29 -16.60 -0.38
CA GLU A 48 3.53 -17.86 -0.29
C GLU A 48 2.03 -17.62 -0.56
N THR A 49 1.49 -16.54 0.01
CA THR A 49 0.04 -16.24 0.00
C THR A 49 -0.44 -15.78 -1.37
N LEU A 50 0.32 -14.90 -2.01
CA LEU A 50 -0.04 -14.29 -3.29
C LEU A 50 0.52 -15.11 -4.47
N ALA A 51 1.63 -15.83 -4.26
CA ALA A 51 2.30 -16.64 -5.26
C ALA A 51 2.50 -15.86 -6.57
N ASN A 52 1.95 -16.35 -7.68
CA ASN A 52 2.05 -15.73 -9.01
C ASN A 52 1.32 -14.38 -9.15
N GLU A 53 0.52 -13.96 -8.16
CA GLU A 53 -0.14 -12.65 -8.18
C GLU A 53 0.76 -11.53 -7.66
N PHE A 54 1.82 -11.85 -6.94
CA PHE A 54 2.75 -10.87 -6.40
C PHE A 54 3.98 -10.70 -7.29
N ILE A 55 4.31 -9.45 -7.58
CA ILE A 55 5.54 -9.05 -8.26
C ILE A 55 6.50 -8.51 -7.19
N PRO A 56 7.52 -9.29 -6.77
CA PRO A 56 8.49 -8.83 -5.78
C PRO A 56 9.46 -7.79 -6.38
N PRO A 57 10.06 -6.92 -5.55
CA PRO A 57 9.88 -6.80 -4.09
C PRO A 57 8.70 -5.88 -3.70
N PHE A 58 8.29 -5.95 -2.44
CA PHE A 58 7.44 -4.90 -1.85
C PHE A 58 8.31 -3.75 -1.33
N ILE A 59 7.73 -2.56 -1.23
CA ILE A 59 8.34 -1.40 -0.55
C ILE A 59 7.83 -1.38 0.88
N GLU A 60 8.70 -1.10 1.85
CA GLU A 60 8.35 -0.99 3.27
C GLU A 60 8.79 0.38 3.80
N GLU A 61 7.87 1.11 4.42
CA GLU A 61 8.13 2.45 4.98
C GLU A 61 7.54 2.60 6.36
N THR A 62 8.26 3.28 7.26
CA THR A 62 7.77 3.61 8.61
C THR A 62 7.28 5.05 8.65
N ILE A 63 5.97 5.21 8.85
CA ILE A 63 5.28 6.49 8.82
C ILE A 63 5.07 7.00 10.24
N VAL A 64 5.67 8.15 10.54
CA VAL A 64 5.45 8.88 11.80
C VAL A 64 4.25 9.82 11.64
N PRO A 65 3.33 9.89 12.63
CA PRO A 65 2.18 10.78 12.57
C PRO A 65 2.54 12.23 12.26
N ASN A 66 1.67 12.90 11.51
CA ASN A 66 1.85 14.28 11.05
C ASN A 66 3.12 14.51 10.19
N LYS A 67 3.71 13.45 9.62
CA LYS A 67 4.78 13.56 8.62
C LYS A 67 4.35 13.00 7.29
N ASN A 68 4.78 13.66 6.23
CA ASN A 68 4.59 13.22 4.86
C ASN A 68 5.87 12.57 4.35
N TYR A 69 5.72 11.55 3.52
CA TYR A 69 6.81 10.84 2.88
C TYR A 69 6.55 10.80 1.38
N GLU A 70 7.58 11.10 0.59
CA GLU A 70 7.51 11.09 -0.87
C GLU A 70 8.37 9.94 -1.39
N LEU A 71 7.75 8.97 -2.04
CA LEU A 71 8.42 7.90 -2.76
C LEU A 71 8.44 8.26 -4.24
N LYS A 72 9.62 8.55 -4.78
CA LYS A 72 9.78 9.07 -6.14
C LYS A 72 10.21 7.98 -7.10
N GLU A 73 9.72 8.07 -8.33
CA GLU A 73 10.13 7.24 -9.46
C GLU A 73 10.04 5.73 -9.18
N ILE A 74 8.98 5.32 -8.47
CA ILE A 74 8.73 3.91 -8.18
C ILE A 74 8.43 3.17 -9.48
N GLU A 75 9.29 2.23 -9.82
CA GLU A 75 9.15 1.38 -11.00
C GLU A 75 7.98 0.41 -10.81
N ILE A 76 6.97 0.56 -11.66
CA ILE A 76 5.83 -0.36 -11.77
C ILE A 76 6.05 -1.26 -12.98
N SER A 77 6.01 -2.57 -12.72
CA SER A 77 6.09 -3.60 -13.75
C SER A 77 4.91 -3.44 -14.72
N LYS A 78 5.15 -3.69 -16.01
CA LYS A 78 4.08 -3.75 -17.01
C LYS A 78 3.04 -4.84 -16.74
N GLU A 79 3.40 -5.82 -15.94
CA GLU A 79 2.51 -6.92 -15.55
C GLU A 79 1.66 -6.56 -14.34
N ALA A 80 1.99 -5.48 -13.62
CA ALA A 80 1.21 -5.00 -12.50
C ALA A 80 -0.08 -4.36 -13.01
N ALA A 81 -1.21 -4.91 -12.60
CA ALA A 81 -2.54 -4.33 -12.80
C ALA A 81 -3.03 -3.60 -11.55
N PHE A 82 -2.41 -3.88 -10.39
CA PHE A 82 -2.80 -3.28 -9.11
C PHE A 82 -1.60 -2.94 -8.24
N VAL A 83 -1.79 -1.94 -7.40
CA VAL A 83 -0.98 -1.67 -6.21
C VAL A 83 -1.80 -2.02 -4.98
N GLY A 84 -1.30 -2.98 -4.19
CA GLY A 84 -1.82 -3.31 -2.88
C GLY A 84 -1.04 -2.59 -1.80
N VAL A 85 -1.71 -2.05 -0.78
CA VAL A 85 -1.08 -1.37 0.35
C VAL A 85 -1.59 -1.99 1.63
N VAL A 86 -0.69 -2.31 2.56
CA VAL A 86 -1.01 -2.84 3.89
C VAL A 86 -0.39 -1.95 4.95
N GLY A 87 -1.15 -1.58 5.97
CA GLY A 87 -0.65 -0.86 7.15
C GLY A 87 -0.81 -1.68 8.42
N ASP A 88 0.27 -1.78 9.21
CA ASP A 88 0.30 -2.46 10.51
C ASP A 88 -0.24 -1.57 11.63
N PHE A 89 -1.54 -1.24 11.55
CA PHE A 89 -2.21 -0.47 12.59
C PHE A 89 -2.41 -1.32 13.85
N HIS A 90 -2.32 -0.68 15.02
CA HIS A 90 -2.57 -1.30 16.32
C HIS A 90 -4.04 -1.73 16.48
N SER A 91 -4.98 -0.94 15.96
CA SER A 91 -6.41 -1.19 16.07
C SER A 91 -7.13 -0.73 14.80
N PRO A 92 -6.94 -1.45 13.67
CA PRO A 92 -7.52 -1.05 12.41
C PRO A 92 -9.05 -1.14 12.45
N SER A 93 -9.70 -0.27 11.68
CA SER A 93 -11.08 -0.53 11.26
C SER A 93 -11.12 -1.81 10.42
N LYS A 94 -12.28 -2.48 10.37
CA LYS A 94 -12.44 -3.87 9.86
C LYS A 94 -11.56 -4.22 8.64
N ASP A 95 -11.62 -3.41 7.59
CA ASP A 95 -10.81 -3.56 6.37
C ASP A 95 -9.88 -2.37 6.10
N GLY A 96 -9.79 -1.40 7.02
CA GLY A 96 -9.02 -0.17 6.82
C GLY A 96 -7.51 -0.37 6.80
N TRP A 97 -7.01 -1.51 7.28
CA TRP A 97 -5.60 -1.85 7.25
C TRP A 97 -5.05 -2.13 5.84
N ARG A 98 -5.92 -2.21 4.82
CA ARG A 98 -5.50 -2.41 3.42
C ARG A 98 -6.17 -1.44 2.46
N LEU A 99 -5.49 -1.19 1.35
CA LEU A 99 -5.98 -0.43 0.21
C LEU A 99 -5.55 -1.15 -1.08
N ILE A 100 -6.42 -1.16 -2.09
CA ILE A 100 -6.12 -1.74 -3.40
C ILE A 100 -6.45 -0.70 -4.45
N ILE A 101 -5.49 -0.44 -5.32
CA ILE A 101 -5.55 0.61 -6.33
C ILE A 101 -5.33 -0.05 -7.68
N SER A 102 -6.24 0.16 -8.63
CA SER A 102 -6.02 -0.25 -10.02
C SER A 102 -4.95 0.65 -10.62
N VAL A 103 -3.97 0.04 -11.28
CA VAL A 103 -2.96 0.74 -12.06
C VAL A 103 -3.35 0.61 -13.52
N ASP A 104 -3.61 1.73 -14.17
CA ASP A 104 -3.73 1.80 -15.63
C ASP A 104 -2.53 2.56 -16.22
N SER A 105 -2.46 2.65 -17.56
CA SER A 105 -1.32 3.23 -18.25
C SER A 105 -1.08 4.72 -17.97
N ASP A 106 -2.06 5.40 -17.38
CA ASP A 106 -2.08 6.85 -17.27
C ASP A 106 -1.78 7.34 -15.86
N ILE A 107 -1.65 6.42 -14.89
CA ILE A 107 -1.31 6.77 -13.52
C ILE A 107 0.18 7.11 -13.40
N ASP A 108 0.48 8.33 -12.94
CA ASP A 108 1.84 8.81 -12.68
C ASP A 108 2.04 9.19 -11.20
N TYR A 109 0.95 9.28 -10.44
CA TYR A 109 0.95 9.77 -9.08
C TYR A 109 -0.14 9.13 -8.22
N LEU A 110 0.22 8.79 -6.98
CA LEU A 110 -0.68 8.29 -5.95
C LEU A 110 -0.53 9.11 -4.68
N LYS A 111 -1.65 9.48 -4.05
CA LYS A 111 -1.67 10.10 -2.73
C LYS A 111 -2.45 9.23 -1.77
N ILE A 112 -1.73 8.55 -0.88
CA ILE A 112 -2.30 7.64 0.11
C ILE A 112 -2.36 8.38 1.45
N LEU A 113 -3.56 8.42 2.03
CA LEU A 113 -3.81 8.96 3.36
C LEU A 113 -3.68 7.85 4.39
N ILE A 114 -2.88 8.10 5.42
CA ILE A 114 -2.72 7.25 6.60
C ILE A 114 -3.47 7.94 7.74
N LEU A 115 -4.68 7.44 8.01
CA LEU A 115 -5.61 7.99 9.00
C LEU A 115 -5.45 7.26 10.35
N GLU A 116 -6.30 7.57 11.32
CA GLU A 116 -6.23 7.00 12.67
C GLU A 116 -6.17 5.47 12.69
N ASN A 117 -7.02 4.80 11.89
CA ASN A 117 -7.12 3.35 11.86
C ASN A 117 -7.42 2.79 10.46
N SER A 118 -7.04 3.53 9.42
CA SER A 118 -7.32 3.14 8.04
C SER A 118 -6.39 3.80 7.02
N LEU A 119 -6.26 3.18 5.87
CA LEU A 119 -5.71 3.74 4.64
C LEU A 119 -6.82 4.25 3.73
N SER A 120 -6.53 5.30 2.97
CA SER A 120 -7.44 5.79 1.92
C SER A 120 -6.65 6.32 0.73
N LEU A 121 -7.19 6.18 -0.49
CA LEU A 121 -6.67 6.88 -1.66
C LEU A 121 -7.34 8.24 -1.74
N GLN A 122 -6.55 9.32 -1.76
CA GLN A 122 -7.07 10.63 -2.11
C GLN A 122 -7.24 10.70 -3.64
N LYS A 123 -8.49 10.74 -4.09
CA LYS A 123 -8.83 11.05 -5.49
C LYS A 123 -8.86 12.57 -5.65
N GLU A 124 -8.29 13.07 -6.75
CA GLU A 124 -8.47 14.47 -7.17
C GLU A 124 -9.85 14.71 -7.80
#